data_AF-A0A6I9LDS9-F1
#
_entry.id   AF-A0A6I9LDS9-F1
#
_cell.length_a   1.000
_cell.length_b   1.000
_cell.length_c   1.000
_cell.angle_alpha   90.00
_cell.angle_beta   90.00
_cell.angle_gamma   90.00
#
_symmetry.space_group_name_H-M   'P 1'
#
loop_
_entity.id
_entity.type
_entity.pdbx_description
1 polymer ?
#
loop_
_entity_poly.entity_id
_entity_poly.type
_entity_poly.pdbx_seq_one_letter_code
_entity_poly.pdbx_strand_id
1 'polypeptide(L)'
;MGWPTLWVLSAILCLGPSQALGQEGGACPDVKIVGLGAQDKVAVIQSCPAFPGPPGPKGDRGSPAQKGERGFQGSPGKMGPAGSKGEPGTTGPPGAKGEKGDTGAASSLDEKELGDALCQRGPRSCKDMLTRGTSLTGWYTVYLPDCRPLTVLCDMDVDGGGWTVFQRRVDGSIDFFRDWDSYKRGFGNLGTEFWLGNDHLHLLTANGNQELRVDFRDFQGATSYAKYSSFRVSGEQEKYKLTLGQFLEGTAGDSLTVHSNMSFSTHDQDNDAKSEGNCATLYHGAWWYQSCHNSNLNGRYLFGSHKSYADGINWLTGGGYYYSYKVVEMKIRAS
;
A
#
# COMPACT_ATOMS: atom_id res chain seq x y z
N MET A 1 -39.62 -53.30 3.68
CA MET A 1 -40.23 -53.39 5.02
C MET A 1 -39.24 -52.77 5.99
N GLY A 2 -39.45 -51.67 6.71
CA GLY A 2 -40.51 -50.67 6.82
C GLY A 2 -39.91 -49.46 7.57
N TRP A 3 -40.45 -48.28 7.35
CA TRP A 3 -40.31 -47.12 8.27
C TRP A 3 -41.42 -47.18 9.34
N PRO A 4 -41.26 -46.50 10.49
CA PRO A 4 -41.95 -45.21 10.71
C PRO A 4 -41.04 -44.14 11.40
N THR A 5 -41.04 -42.85 11.01
CA THR A 5 -41.83 -41.68 11.55
C THR A 5 -41.70 -41.42 13.06
N LEU A 6 -41.73 -40.21 13.67
CA LEU A 6 -41.70 -38.76 13.34
C LEU A 6 -42.13 -38.04 14.65
N TRP A 7 -41.61 -36.85 15.03
CA TRP A 7 -42.22 -35.78 15.88
C TRP A 7 -41.15 -34.66 15.96
N VAL A 8 -41.12 -33.56 15.18
CA VAL A 8 -41.96 -32.34 15.08
C VAL A 8 -42.28 -31.63 16.41
N LEU A 9 -41.73 -30.40 16.56
CA LEU A 9 -42.36 -29.13 17.02
C LEU A 9 -41.24 -28.04 17.05
N SER A 10 -41.11 -27.11 16.09
CA SER A 10 -41.86 -25.86 15.83
C SER A 10 -41.96 -24.85 16.98
N ALA A 11 -41.26 -23.71 16.85
CA ALA A 11 -41.77 -22.31 16.94
C ALA A 11 -40.57 -21.34 16.92
N ILE A 12 -40.32 -20.51 15.88
CA ILE A 12 -41.03 -19.33 15.36
C ILE A 12 -40.63 -18.01 16.04
N LEU A 13 -39.93 -17.20 15.23
CA LEU A 13 -39.89 -15.73 15.09
C LEU A 13 -39.59 -14.82 16.31
N CYS A 14 -38.64 -13.89 16.10
CA CYS A 14 -39.02 -12.53 15.70
C CYS A 14 -37.85 -11.73 15.08
N LEU A 15 -38.22 -11.07 13.98
CA LEU A 15 -37.51 -10.09 13.17
C LEU A 15 -37.42 -8.73 13.89
N GLY A 16 -36.46 -7.89 13.51
CA GLY A 16 -36.59 -6.45 13.75
C GLY A 16 -35.30 -5.64 13.66
N PRO A 17 -35.17 -4.72 12.68
CA PRO A 17 -33.96 -3.97 12.40
C PRO A 17 -33.81 -2.77 13.35
N SER A 18 -32.61 -2.24 13.52
CA SER A 18 -32.43 -0.90 14.09
C SER A 18 -31.68 -0.01 13.10
N GLN A 19 -32.42 1.03 12.71
CA GLN A 19 -32.05 2.08 11.78
C GLN A 19 -30.99 3.01 12.35
N ALA A 20 -30.36 3.73 11.41
CA ALA A 20 -29.39 4.78 11.58
C ALA A 20 -29.80 5.90 12.55
N LEU A 21 -28.79 6.50 13.19
CA LEU A 21 -28.77 7.91 13.56
C LEU A 21 -27.49 8.52 12.99
N GLY A 22 -27.66 9.47 12.07
CA GLY A 22 -26.60 10.36 11.66
C GLY A 22 -26.34 11.44 12.72
N GLN A 23 -25.14 11.99 12.68
CA GLN A 23 -24.89 13.34 13.17
C GLN A 23 -23.74 13.95 12.37
N GLU A 24 -24.07 14.93 11.53
CA GLU A 24 -23.14 15.93 11.03
C GLU A 24 -22.66 16.83 12.18
N GLY A 25 -21.43 17.33 12.07
CA GLY A 25 -20.97 18.51 12.80
C GLY A 25 -19.69 18.34 13.59
N GLY A 26 -18.55 18.50 12.94
CA GLY A 26 -17.25 18.65 13.58
C GLY A 26 -16.23 19.20 12.59
N ALA A 27 -16.10 20.51 12.53
CA ALA A 27 -15.15 21.20 11.66
C ALA A 27 -13.70 20.76 11.95
N CYS A 28 -12.94 20.40 10.91
CA CYS A 28 -11.48 20.38 10.96
C CYS A 28 -10.95 21.82 10.97
N PRO A 29 -9.84 22.14 11.67
CA PRO A 29 -9.40 23.51 11.87
C PRO A 29 -8.65 24.08 10.66
N ASP A 30 -8.65 25.42 10.60
CA ASP A 30 -8.01 26.27 9.60
C ASP A 30 -6.56 25.89 9.27
N VAL A 31 -6.28 25.76 7.97
CA VAL A 31 -4.93 25.68 7.41
C VAL A 31 -4.32 27.09 7.45
N LYS A 32 -3.33 27.30 8.33
CA LYS A 32 -2.56 28.55 8.34
C LYS A 32 -1.36 28.42 7.39
N ILE A 33 -1.48 29.02 6.20
CA ILE A 33 -0.36 29.17 5.26
C ILE A 33 0.52 30.31 5.78
N VAL A 34 1.73 29.99 6.26
CA VAL A 34 2.74 30.99 6.59
C VAL A 34 3.67 31.12 5.38
N GLY A 35 3.57 32.26 4.68
CA GLY A 35 4.41 32.55 3.52
C GLY A 35 5.77 33.10 3.92
N LEU A 36 6.84 32.50 3.40
CA LEU A 36 8.18 33.08 3.35
C LEU A 36 8.61 33.14 1.86
N GLY A 37 8.36 34.27 1.20
CA GLY A 37 8.93 34.58 -0.11
C GLY A 37 8.20 34.02 -1.35
N ALA A 38 8.49 34.63 -2.51
CA ALA A 38 7.67 34.58 -3.72
C ALA A 38 7.71 33.27 -4.55
N GLN A 39 8.29 32.18 -4.05
CA GLN A 39 8.30 30.88 -4.76
C GLN A 39 8.12 29.65 -3.85
N ASP A 40 8.06 29.80 -2.51
CA ASP A 40 7.93 28.66 -1.59
C ASP A 40 6.62 28.75 -0.77
N LYS A 41 5.78 27.71 -0.85
CA LYS A 41 4.61 27.54 0.03
C LYS A 41 4.75 26.23 0.81
N VAL A 42 4.93 26.35 2.12
CA VAL A 42 4.90 25.20 3.05
C VAL A 42 3.49 25.09 3.64
N ALA A 43 2.88 23.92 3.53
CA ALA A 43 1.65 23.59 4.24
C ALA A 43 2.01 22.77 5.50
N VAL A 44 1.75 23.32 6.68
CA VAL A 44 1.89 22.60 7.94
C VAL A 44 0.55 21.93 8.24
N ILE A 45 0.50 20.60 8.09
CA ILE A 45 -0.67 19.81 8.50
C ILE A 45 -0.48 19.45 9.97
N GLN A 46 -1.22 20.13 10.85
CA GLN A 46 -1.28 19.76 12.27
C GLN A 46 -2.12 18.47 12.39
N SER A 47 -1.51 17.39 12.87
CA SER A 47 -2.25 16.19 13.22
C SER A 47 -3.25 16.49 14.34
N CYS A 48 -4.45 15.94 14.22
CA CYS A 48 -5.49 16.07 15.25
C CYS A 48 -4.96 15.51 16.58
N PRO A 49 -5.13 16.21 17.72
CA PRO A 49 -4.89 15.61 19.01
C PRO A 49 -5.81 14.41 19.19
N ALA A 50 -5.26 13.29 19.68
CA ALA A 50 -6.07 12.14 20.06
C ALA A 50 -7.16 12.58 21.04
N PHE A 51 -8.40 12.17 20.79
CA PHE A 51 -9.51 12.41 21.70
C PHE A 51 -9.16 11.90 23.10
N PRO A 52 -9.44 12.67 24.17
CA PRO A 52 -9.31 12.16 25.53
C PRO A 52 -10.13 10.88 25.67
N GLY A 53 -9.53 9.84 26.25
CA GLY A 53 -10.23 8.60 26.53
C GLY A 53 -11.52 8.87 27.35
N PRO A 54 -12.55 8.04 27.21
CA PRO A 54 -13.80 8.23 27.94
C PRO A 54 -13.52 8.30 29.46
N PRO A 55 -14.23 9.17 30.20
CA PRO A 55 -14.09 9.23 31.66
C PRO A 55 -14.29 7.84 32.27
N GLY A 56 -13.41 7.47 33.20
CA GLY A 56 -13.56 6.22 33.94
C GLY A 56 -14.92 6.13 34.64
N PRO A 57 -15.45 4.91 34.86
CA PRO A 57 -16.73 4.73 35.52
C PRO A 57 -16.74 5.42 36.88
N LYS A 58 -17.81 6.17 37.15
CA LYS A 58 -18.01 6.90 38.41
C LYS A 58 -18.09 5.89 39.56
N GLY A 59 -17.25 6.05 40.58
CA GLY A 59 -17.27 5.21 41.77
C GLY A 59 -18.63 5.26 42.50
N ASP A 60 -19.03 4.13 43.07
CA ASP A 60 -20.31 3.98 43.74
C ASP A 60 -20.46 4.93 44.93
N ARG A 61 -21.69 5.44 45.12
CA ARG A 61 -22.03 6.39 46.17
C ARG A 61 -21.99 5.71 47.54
N GLY A 62 -21.20 6.26 48.47
CA GLY A 62 -21.20 5.83 49.87
C GLY A 62 -22.58 5.99 50.53
N SER A 63 -22.96 4.99 51.35
CA SER A 63 -24.23 4.94 52.07
C SER A 63 -24.41 6.13 53.03
N PRO A 64 -25.60 6.77 53.08
CA PRO A 64 -25.82 7.93 53.96
C PRO A 64 -25.80 7.57 55.46
N ALA A 65 -25.18 8.44 56.26
CA ALA A 65 -25.21 8.36 57.73
C ALA A 65 -26.56 8.86 58.30
N GLN A 66 -26.95 8.30 59.45
CA GLN A 66 -28.17 8.65 60.17
C GLN A 66 -28.18 10.10 60.68
N LYS A 67 -29.38 10.72 60.64
CA LYS A 67 -29.65 12.12 60.96
C LYS A 67 -29.90 12.32 62.46
N GLY A 68 -29.23 13.29 63.07
CA GLY A 68 -29.53 13.82 64.40
C GLY A 68 -30.57 14.96 64.38
N GLU A 69 -31.32 15.08 65.47
CA GLU A 69 -32.54 15.90 65.61
C GLU A 69 -32.29 17.42 65.76
N ARG A 70 -33.35 18.20 65.50
CA ARG A 70 -33.39 19.67 65.34
C ARG A 70 -33.59 20.40 66.68
N GLY A 71 -32.89 21.53 66.88
CA GLY A 71 -33.18 22.53 67.92
C GLY A 71 -34.10 23.68 67.44
N PHE A 72 -34.85 24.31 68.37
CA PHE A 72 -35.91 25.28 68.11
C PHE A 72 -35.48 26.77 68.01
N GLN A 73 -36.00 27.41 66.95
CA GLN A 73 -36.52 28.78 66.70
C GLN A 73 -35.87 30.08 67.24
N GLY A 74 -35.76 31.06 66.32
CA GLY A 74 -35.87 32.50 66.60
C GLY A 74 -36.92 33.16 65.67
N SER A 75 -37.67 34.13 66.18
CA SER A 75 -38.84 34.77 65.55
C SER A 75 -38.51 35.66 64.33
N PRO A 76 -39.34 35.67 63.25
CA PRO A 76 -39.06 36.46 62.05
C PRO A 76 -39.18 37.98 62.25
N GLY A 77 -38.22 38.73 61.69
CA GLY A 77 -38.30 40.19 61.53
C GLY A 77 -39.23 40.59 60.38
N LYS A 78 -39.95 41.71 60.54
CA LYS A 78 -40.90 42.21 59.53
C LYS A 78 -40.21 43.05 58.44
N MET A 79 -40.38 42.57 57.21
CA MET A 79 -40.66 43.23 55.92
C MET A 79 -39.72 44.32 55.36
N GLY A 80 -39.33 44.13 54.09
CA GLY A 80 -39.31 45.20 53.10
C GLY A 80 -40.27 44.82 51.95
N PRO A 81 -41.05 45.76 51.37
CA PRO A 81 -41.89 45.45 50.21
C PRO A 81 -41.00 45.07 49.02
N ALA A 82 -41.42 44.05 48.26
CA ALA A 82 -40.75 43.68 47.03
C ALA A 82 -40.87 44.82 46.00
N GLY A 83 -39.75 45.26 45.43
CA GLY A 83 -39.74 46.23 44.35
C GLY A 83 -40.49 45.69 43.13
N SER A 84 -41.26 46.55 42.47
CA SER A 84 -41.98 46.22 41.23
C SER A 84 -41.02 45.71 40.17
N LYS A 85 -41.26 44.49 39.68
CA LYS A 85 -40.53 43.89 38.56
C LYS A 85 -40.70 44.77 37.33
N GLY A 86 -39.60 45.23 36.73
CA GLY A 86 -39.62 46.02 35.50
C GLY A 86 -40.26 45.24 34.35
N GLU A 87 -41.02 45.93 33.50
CA GLU A 87 -41.66 45.31 32.35
C GLU A 87 -40.61 44.77 31.36
N PRO A 88 -40.83 43.57 30.79
CA PRO A 88 -39.95 43.03 29.75
C PRO A 88 -39.90 43.96 28.52
N GLY A 89 -38.70 44.29 28.07
CA GLY A 89 -38.51 45.06 26.84
C GLY A 89 -39.11 44.33 25.63
N THR A 90 -39.76 45.10 24.75
CA THR A 90 -40.39 44.59 23.53
C THR A 90 -39.34 43.89 22.65
N THR A 91 -39.65 42.67 22.21
CA THR A 91 -38.80 41.91 21.28
C THR A 91 -38.65 42.69 19.97
N GLY A 92 -37.41 42.90 19.53
CA GLY A 92 -37.12 43.57 18.25
C GLY A 92 -37.69 42.78 17.06
N PRO A 93 -38.00 43.43 15.93
CA PRO A 93 -38.51 42.75 14.75
C PRO A 93 -37.51 41.69 14.25
N PRO A 94 -37.98 40.54 13.75
CA PRO A 94 -37.12 39.53 13.15
C PRO A 94 -36.26 40.14 12.03
N GLY A 95 -34.96 39.84 12.03
CA GLY A 95 -34.04 40.26 10.97
C GLY A 95 -34.50 39.74 9.61
N ALA A 96 -34.28 40.53 8.56
CA ALA A 96 -34.62 40.14 7.19
C ALA A 96 -33.99 38.79 6.83
N LYS A 97 -34.79 37.88 6.27
CA LYS A 97 -34.34 36.57 5.83
C LYS A 97 -33.26 36.76 4.76
N GLY A 98 -32.05 36.26 5.02
CA GLY A 98 -30.94 36.32 4.06
C GLY A 98 -31.31 35.65 2.74
N GLU A 99 -30.88 36.27 1.63
CA GLU A 99 -31.06 35.70 0.30
C GLU A 99 -30.39 34.32 0.24
N LYS A 100 -31.10 33.36 -0.34
CA LYS A 100 -30.59 32.00 -0.52
C LYS A 100 -29.39 32.10 -1.47
N GLY A 101 -28.20 31.78 -0.97
CA GLY A 101 -27.00 31.73 -1.80
C GLY A 101 -27.22 30.80 -2.98
N ASP A 102 -26.84 31.27 -4.17
CA ASP A 102 -26.86 30.45 -5.38
C ASP A 102 -25.99 29.22 -5.16
N THR A 103 -26.58 28.05 -5.33
CA THR A 103 -25.87 26.78 -5.33
C THR A 103 -24.83 26.86 -6.45
N GLY A 104 -23.56 27.02 -6.08
CA GLY A 104 -22.48 26.97 -7.05
C GLY A 104 -22.59 25.67 -7.83
N ALA A 105 -22.58 25.78 -9.16
CA ALA A 105 -22.55 24.61 -10.03
C ALA A 105 -21.26 23.83 -9.74
N ALA A 106 -21.35 22.80 -8.89
CA ALA A 106 -20.37 21.75 -8.87
C ALA A 106 -20.50 21.07 -10.24
N SER A 107 -19.56 21.33 -11.14
CA SER A 107 -19.36 20.50 -12.32
C SER A 107 -19.04 19.10 -11.81
N SER A 108 -20.05 18.23 -11.72
CA SER A 108 -19.85 16.81 -11.56
C SER A 108 -19.18 16.33 -12.84
N LEU A 109 -17.84 16.29 -12.83
CA LEU A 109 -17.11 15.58 -13.86
C LEU A 109 -17.61 14.14 -13.81
N ASP A 110 -18.00 13.60 -14.96
CA ASP A 110 -18.32 12.18 -15.09
C ASP A 110 -17.12 11.36 -14.60
N GLU A 111 -17.35 10.24 -13.90
CA GLU A 111 -16.26 9.39 -13.38
C GLU A 111 -15.30 8.97 -14.50
N LYS A 112 -15.84 8.81 -15.71
CA LYS A 112 -15.07 8.53 -16.92
C LYS A 112 -14.20 9.72 -17.34
N GLU A 113 -14.73 10.94 -17.34
CA GLU A 113 -13.97 12.15 -17.67
C GLU A 113 -12.84 12.41 -16.66
N LEU A 114 -13.11 12.15 -15.37
CA LEU A 114 -12.10 12.21 -14.32
C LEU A 114 -11.01 11.14 -14.53
N GLY A 115 -11.40 9.89 -14.85
CA GLY A 115 -10.47 8.80 -15.15
C GLY A 115 -9.58 9.10 -16.35
N ASP A 116 -10.16 9.62 -17.44
CA ASP A 116 -9.41 10.00 -18.65
C ASP A 116 -8.43 11.15 -18.35
N ALA A 117 -8.89 12.19 -17.64
CA ALA A 117 -8.03 13.30 -17.24
C ALA A 117 -6.86 12.85 -16.34
N LEU A 118 -7.13 11.93 -15.40
CA LEU A 118 -6.12 11.35 -14.52
C LEU A 118 -5.11 10.50 -15.29
N CYS A 119 -5.53 9.69 -16.27
CA CYS A 119 -4.59 8.97 -17.12
C CYS A 119 -3.72 9.93 -17.95
N GLN A 120 -4.33 10.93 -18.59
CA GLN A 120 -3.62 11.82 -19.51
C GLN A 120 -2.58 12.69 -18.79
N ARG A 121 -2.89 13.17 -17.58
CA ARG A 121 -2.00 14.02 -16.78
C ARG A 121 -1.20 13.24 -15.75
N GLY A 122 -1.52 11.98 -15.51
CA GLY A 122 -0.90 11.15 -14.50
C GLY A 122 0.58 10.85 -14.78
N PRO A 123 1.33 10.45 -13.75
CA PRO A 123 2.69 9.95 -13.91
C PRO A 123 2.68 8.59 -14.63
N ARG A 124 3.65 8.34 -15.52
CA ARG A 124 3.84 7.03 -16.19
C ARG A 124 4.83 6.13 -15.46
N SER A 125 5.66 6.72 -14.61
CA SER A 125 6.72 6.00 -13.89
C SER A 125 7.07 6.70 -12.57
N CYS A 126 7.82 6.02 -11.71
CA CYS A 126 8.42 6.64 -10.53
C CYS A 126 9.40 7.77 -10.90
N LYS A 127 10.01 7.73 -12.09
CA LYS A 127 10.87 8.82 -12.59
C LYS A 127 10.04 10.08 -12.85
N ASP A 128 8.86 9.96 -13.44
CA ASP A 128 7.94 11.09 -13.64
C ASP A 128 7.47 11.66 -12.30
N MET A 129 7.25 10.81 -11.30
CA MET A 129 6.89 11.25 -9.96
C MET A 129 8.01 12.07 -9.32
N LEU A 130 9.25 11.61 -9.46
CA LEU A 130 10.44 12.31 -8.96
C LEU A 130 10.60 13.68 -9.62
N THR A 131 10.44 13.77 -10.95
CA THR A 131 10.57 15.06 -11.67
C THR A 131 9.46 16.04 -11.31
N ARG A 132 8.30 15.55 -10.85
CA ARG A 132 7.19 16.35 -10.33
C ARG A 132 7.36 16.76 -8.85
N GLY A 133 8.50 16.44 -8.23
CA GLY A 133 8.85 16.84 -6.86
C GLY A 133 8.54 15.81 -5.79
N THR A 134 8.16 14.57 -6.16
CA THR A 134 8.00 13.49 -5.18
C THR A 134 9.36 12.98 -4.75
N SER A 135 9.72 13.13 -3.47
CA SER A 135 11.06 12.81 -2.97
C SER A 135 11.12 11.65 -1.97
N LEU A 136 9.98 11.15 -1.49
CA LEU A 136 9.94 10.08 -0.50
C LEU A 136 9.74 8.72 -1.16
N THR A 137 10.49 7.72 -0.72
CA THR A 137 10.26 6.32 -1.09
C THR A 137 8.91 5.85 -0.55
N GLY A 138 8.08 5.23 -1.38
CA GLY A 138 6.72 4.86 -0.99
C GLY A 138 5.87 4.29 -2.12
N TRP A 139 4.61 3.99 -1.80
CA TRP A 139 3.64 3.48 -2.77
C TRP A 139 2.91 4.61 -3.47
N TYR A 140 2.90 4.57 -4.80
CA TYR A 140 2.29 5.60 -5.64
C TYR A 140 1.52 4.98 -6.79
N THR A 141 0.53 5.70 -7.31
CA THR A 141 -0.21 5.29 -8.50
C THR A 141 0.44 5.88 -9.75
N VAL A 142 0.75 5.00 -10.71
CA VAL A 142 1.16 5.33 -12.07
C VAL A 142 0.12 4.83 -13.07
N TYR A 143 0.10 5.42 -14.26
CA TYR A 143 -0.86 5.06 -15.31
C TYR A 143 -0.15 4.34 -16.45
N LEU A 144 -0.52 3.07 -16.64
CA LEU A 144 -0.03 2.22 -17.73
C LEU A 144 -0.42 2.78 -19.11
N PRO A 145 0.21 2.32 -20.21
CA PRO A 145 -0.10 2.79 -21.57
C PRO A 145 -1.58 2.65 -21.97
N ASP A 146 -2.27 1.64 -21.42
CA ASP A 146 -3.70 1.38 -21.61
C ASP A 146 -4.60 2.15 -20.62
N CYS A 147 -4.05 3.17 -19.95
CA CYS A 147 -4.69 4.00 -18.95
C CYS A 147 -5.12 3.28 -17.65
N ARG A 148 -4.75 2.01 -17.45
CA ARG A 148 -5.03 1.36 -16.17
C ARG A 148 -4.15 1.94 -15.06
N PRO A 149 -4.72 2.30 -13.91
CA PRO A 149 -3.94 2.72 -12.75
C PRO A 149 -3.25 1.49 -12.14
N LEU A 150 -1.97 1.64 -11.81
CA LEU A 150 -1.16 0.63 -11.14
C LEU A 150 -0.49 1.25 -9.93
N THR A 151 -0.63 0.61 -8.77
CA THR A 151 0.09 1.03 -7.56
C THR A 151 1.45 0.35 -7.52
N VAL A 152 2.52 1.14 -7.47
CA VAL A 152 3.91 0.69 -7.53
C VAL A 152 4.71 1.25 -6.36
N LEU A 153 5.74 0.52 -5.93
CA LEU A 153 6.70 1.01 -4.96
C LEU A 153 7.77 1.83 -5.70
N CYS A 154 7.85 3.11 -5.37
CA CYS A 154 8.88 4.00 -5.88
C CYS A 154 10.01 4.13 -4.87
N ASP A 155 11.24 3.79 -5.28
CA ASP A 155 12.47 4.11 -4.56
C ASP A 155 13.00 5.46 -5.10
N MET A 156 12.93 6.47 -4.24
CA MET A 156 13.30 7.85 -4.54
C MET A 156 14.70 8.21 -4.03
N ASP A 157 15.39 7.29 -3.37
CA ASP A 157 16.64 7.57 -2.65
C ASP A 157 17.86 6.98 -3.37
N VAL A 158 17.77 5.74 -3.85
CA VAL A 158 18.94 5.00 -4.37
C VAL A 158 19.33 5.52 -5.76
N ASP A 159 20.63 5.78 -5.96
CA ASP A 159 21.22 6.15 -7.27
C ASP A 159 20.49 7.32 -7.97
N GLY A 160 20.07 8.32 -7.19
CA GLY A 160 19.32 9.49 -7.68
C GLY A 160 17.81 9.28 -7.81
N GLY A 161 17.28 8.15 -7.36
CA GLY A 161 15.84 7.90 -7.20
C GLY A 161 15.06 7.71 -8.50
N GLY A 162 13.73 7.61 -8.37
CA GLY A 162 12.80 7.45 -9.48
C GLY A 162 12.70 6.02 -9.99
N TRP A 163 13.09 5.05 -9.18
CA TRP A 163 13.04 3.63 -9.52
C TRP A 163 11.69 3.03 -9.21
N THR A 164 11.15 2.24 -10.13
CA THR A 164 9.93 1.45 -9.95
C THR A 164 10.32 0.04 -9.53
N VAL A 165 10.08 -0.33 -8.26
CA VAL A 165 10.40 -1.65 -7.71
C VAL A 165 9.32 -2.64 -8.13
N PHE A 166 9.74 -3.74 -8.76
CA PHE A 166 8.81 -4.76 -9.27
C PHE A 166 8.97 -6.12 -8.61
N GLN A 167 10.07 -6.35 -7.90
CA GLN A 167 10.28 -7.52 -7.07
C GLN A 167 10.90 -7.08 -5.75
N ARG A 168 10.42 -7.66 -4.64
CA ARG A 168 10.97 -7.44 -3.31
C ARG A 168 10.94 -8.71 -2.47
N ARG A 169 12.09 -9.10 -1.92
CA ARG A 169 12.28 -10.15 -0.90
C ARG A 169 12.88 -9.49 0.34
N VAL A 170 12.40 -9.83 1.53
CA VAL A 170 12.88 -9.20 2.79
C VAL A 170 12.90 -10.15 3.98
N ASP A 171 11.94 -11.05 4.10
CA ASP A 171 11.71 -11.83 5.33
C ASP A 171 11.21 -13.26 5.11
N GLY A 172 10.89 -13.65 3.88
CA GLY A 172 10.34 -14.97 3.57
C GLY A 172 8.87 -15.15 3.96
N SER A 173 8.14 -14.07 4.22
CA SER A 173 6.71 -14.10 4.58
C SER A 173 5.80 -14.55 3.43
N ILE A 174 6.25 -14.44 2.18
CA ILE A 174 5.50 -14.82 1.00
C ILE A 174 6.19 -15.98 0.29
N ASP A 175 5.39 -17.01 -0.06
CA ASP A 175 5.86 -18.10 -0.91
C ASP A 175 5.97 -17.63 -2.37
N PHE A 176 7.15 -17.77 -2.96
CA PHE A 176 7.45 -17.44 -4.35
C PHE A 176 7.46 -18.68 -5.26
N PHE A 177 7.33 -19.91 -4.74
CA PHE A 177 7.19 -21.09 -5.58
C PHE A 177 5.75 -21.21 -6.10
N ARG A 178 5.42 -20.38 -7.10
CA ARG A 178 4.07 -20.18 -7.63
C ARG A 178 3.95 -20.57 -9.10
N ASP A 179 2.70 -20.72 -9.52
CA ASP A 179 2.32 -21.08 -10.87
C ASP A 179 2.43 -19.90 -11.86
N TRP A 180 2.28 -20.21 -13.16
CA TRP A 180 2.30 -19.26 -14.26
C TRP A 180 1.32 -18.11 -14.08
N ASP A 181 0.08 -18.41 -13.70
CA ASP A 181 -0.99 -17.41 -13.56
C ASP A 181 -0.71 -16.42 -12.42
N SER A 182 -0.12 -16.89 -11.31
CA SER A 182 0.34 -16.04 -10.22
C SER A 182 1.44 -15.08 -10.68
N TYR A 183 2.46 -15.58 -11.40
CA TYR A 183 3.54 -14.75 -11.92
C TYR A 183 3.06 -13.77 -13.00
N LYS A 184 2.08 -14.17 -13.81
CA LYS A 184 1.40 -13.32 -14.79
C LYS A 184 0.72 -12.12 -14.14
N ARG A 185 -0.15 -12.37 -13.15
CA ARG A 185 -0.97 -11.32 -12.49
C ARG A 185 -0.23 -10.52 -11.42
N GLY A 186 0.80 -11.11 -10.82
CA GLY A 186 1.47 -10.58 -9.63
C GLY A 186 0.87 -11.10 -8.33
N PHE A 187 1.67 -11.10 -7.28
CA PHE A 187 1.30 -11.61 -5.96
C PHE A 187 2.13 -10.98 -4.85
N GLY A 188 1.70 -11.19 -3.61
CA GLY A 188 2.42 -10.79 -2.40
C GLY A 188 1.68 -9.72 -1.60
N ASN A 189 2.44 -8.93 -0.84
CA ASN A 189 1.93 -7.92 0.06
C ASN A 189 2.71 -6.61 -0.12
N LEU A 190 1.98 -5.50 -0.27
CA LEU A 190 2.57 -4.16 -0.41
C LEU A 190 3.45 -3.75 0.79
N GLY A 191 3.20 -4.32 1.98
CA GLY A 191 3.97 -4.08 3.19
C GLY A 191 5.28 -4.87 3.29
N THR A 192 5.39 -6.03 2.62
CA THR A 192 6.55 -6.94 2.75
C THR A 192 7.14 -7.30 1.38
N GLU A 193 6.80 -8.48 0.88
CA GLU A 193 7.37 -9.12 -0.31
C GLU A 193 6.35 -9.20 -1.42
N PHE A 194 6.77 -8.96 -2.66
CA PHE A 194 5.87 -9.06 -3.80
C PHE A 194 6.61 -9.32 -5.12
N TRP A 195 5.85 -9.82 -6.08
CA TRP A 195 6.14 -9.79 -7.50
C TRP A 195 5.05 -8.98 -8.20
N LEU A 196 5.41 -7.93 -8.93
CA LEU A 196 4.44 -6.99 -9.51
C LEU A 196 3.56 -7.61 -10.59
N GLY A 197 4.03 -8.67 -11.26
CA GLY A 197 3.31 -9.37 -12.31
C GLY A 197 3.92 -9.16 -13.69
N ASN A 198 4.01 -10.22 -14.48
CA ASN A 198 4.65 -10.21 -15.79
C ASN A 198 3.88 -9.38 -16.81
N ASP A 199 2.54 -9.33 -16.72
CA ASP A 199 1.73 -8.45 -17.59
C ASP A 199 2.06 -6.97 -17.33
N HIS A 200 2.25 -6.59 -16.07
CA HIS A 200 2.63 -5.22 -15.70
C HIS A 200 4.07 -4.92 -16.14
N LEU A 201 5.00 -5.85 -15.94
CA LEU A 201 6.39 -5.72 -16.39
C LEU A 201 6.50 -5.54 -17.89
N HIS A 202 5.74 -6.32 -18.66
CA HIS A 202 5.68 -6.16 -20.11
C HIS A 202 5.27 -4.73 -20.49
N LEU A 203 4.18 -4.22 -19.91
CA LEU A 203 3.67 -2.89 -20.22
C LEU A 203 4.62 -1.76 -19.78
N LEU A 204 5.23 -1.88 -18.60
CA LEU A 204 6.17 -0.89 -18.06
C LEU A 204 7.49 -0.83 -18.84
N THR A 205 7.87 -1.93 -19.50
CA THR A 205 9.13 -2.04 -20.26
C THR A 205 8.94 -2.05 -21.78
N ALA A 206 7.69 -1.97 -22.26
CA ALA A 206 7.38 -1.97 -23.68
C ALA A 206 7.85 -0.71 -24.42
N ASN A 207 7.90 0.42 -23.72
CA ASN A 207 8.19 1.74 -24.30
C ASN A 207 9.38 2.41 -23.60
N GLY A 208 10.22 3.06 -24.41
CA GLY A 208 11.45 3.69 -23.93
C GLY A 208 12.51 2.68 -23.50
N ASN A 209 13.67 3.19 -23.13
CA ASN A 209 14.73 2.37 -22.56
C ASN A 209 14.60 2.39 -21.02
N GLN A 210 14.47 1.21 -20.42
CA GLN A 210 14.39 1.05 -18.97
C GLN A 210 15.70 0.43 -18.48
N GLU A 211 16.50 1.14 -17.71
CA GLU A 211 17.63 0.52 -17.01
C GLU A 211 17.11 -0.37 -15.87
N LEU A 212 17.87 -1.43 -15.55
CA LEU A 212 17.57 -2.33 -14.44
C LEU A 212 18.65 -2.17 -13.38
N ARG A 213 18.21 -2.13 -12.13
CA ARG A 213 19.05 -2.25 -10.95
C ARG A 213 18.54 -3.40 -10.07
N VAL A 214 19.46 -4.20 -9.57
CA VAL A 214 19.19 -5.21 -8.55
C VAL A 214 20.00 -4.88 -7.32
N ASP A 215 19.32 -4.66 -6.19
CA ASP A 215 19.94 -4.38 -4.89
C ASP A 215 19.86 -5.61 -3.99
N PHE A 216 20.93 -5.85 -3.24
CA PHE A 216 21.09 -6.98 -2.34
C PHE A 216 21.47 -6.51 -0.94
N ARG A 217 20.98 -7.22 0.08
CA ARG A 217 21.51 -7.17 1.44
C ARG A 217 21.63 -8.58 2.00
N ASP A 218 22.78 -8.86 2.61
CA ASP A 218 23.06 -10.13 3.26
C ASP A 218 22.56 -10.14 4.73
N PHE A 219 22.73 -11.26 5.44
CA PHE A 219 22.33 -11.37 6.84
C PHE A 219 23.24 -10.62 7.83
N GLN A 220 24.44 -10.23 7.39
CA GLN A 220 25.42 -9.45 8.13
C GLN A 220 25.20 -7.94 7.94
N GLY A 221 24.33 -7.55 7.01
CA GLY A 221 24.01 -6.16 6.67
C GLY A 221 24.84 -5.59 5.53
N ALA A 222 25.73 -6.36 4.92
CA ALA A 222 26.48 -5.91 3.75
C ALA A 222 25.56 -5.78 2.54
N THR A 223 25.78 -4.72 1.77
CA THR A 223 24.97 -4.40 0.59
C THR A 223 25.78 -4.54 -0.68
N SER A 224 25.16 -5.06 -1.73
CA SER A 224 25.73 -5.09 -3.08
C SER A 224 24.66 -4.78 -4.11
N TYR A 225 25.07 -4.52 -5.36
CA TYR A 225 24.13 -4.26 -6.45
C TYR A 225 24.67 -4.70 -7.81
N ALA A 226 23.79 -4.79 -8.80
CA ALA A 226 24.11 -4.98 -10.21
C ALA A 226 23.23 -4.06 -11.08
N LYS A 227 23.80 -3.41 -12.10
CA LYS A 227 23.09 -2.48 -13.00
C LYS A 227 23.27 -2.88 -14.47
N TYR A 228 22.19 -2.78 -15.24
CA TYR A 228 22.14 -3.13 -16.66
C TYR A 228 21.54 -1.97 -17.46
N SER A 229 22.07 -1.75 -18.67
CA SER A 229 21.72 -0.59 -19.49
C SER A 229 20.30 -0.60 -20.04
N SER A 230 19.71 -1.79 -20.17
CA SER A 230 18.32 -1.96 -20.58
C SER A 230 17.72 -3.25 -20.02
N PHE A 231 16.41 -3.25 -19.84
CA PHE A 231 15.63 -4.40 -19.41
C PHE A 231 14.25 -4.33 -20.03
N ARG A 232 13.88 -5.40 -20.73
CA ARG A 232 12.58 -5.54 -21.38
C ARG A 232 12.05 -6.95 -21.21
N VAL A 233 10.75 -7.04 -20.96
CA VAL A 233 10.00 -8.28 -20.88
C VAL A 233 8.99 -8.31 -22.02
N SER A 234 9.04 -9.34 -22.86
CA SER A 234 8.06 -9.53 -23.94
C SER A 234 6.67 -9.88 -23.42
N GLY A 235 5.66 -9.91 -24.30
CA GLY A 235 4.31 -10.32 -23.93
C GLY A 235 4.20 -11.83 -23.64
N GLU A 236 3.05 -12.26 -23.16
CA GLU A 236 2.78 -13.67 -22.83
C GLU A 236 2.90 -14.60 -24.04
N GLN A 237 2.60 -14.11 -25.26
CA GLN A 237 2.72 -14.90 -26.49
C GLN A 237 4.16 -15.31 -26.77
N GLU A 238 5.13 -14.50 -26.31
CA GLU A 238 6.57 -14.83 -26.33
C GLU A 238 7.06 -15.26 -24.94
N LYS A 239 6.16 -15.78 -24.08
CA LYS A 239 6.50 -16.35 -22.77
C LYS A 239 7.28 -15.40 -21.86
N TYR A 240 6.96 -14.11 -21.91
CA TYR A 240 7.63 -13.09 -21.11
C TYR A 240 9.16 -13.10 -21.26
N LYS A 241 9.66 -13.42 -22.46
CA LYS A 241 11.08 -13.50 -22.77
C LYS A 241 11.84 -12.25 -22.32
N LEU A 242 12.98 -12.45 -21.66
CA LEU A 242 13.87 -11.39 -21.21
C LEU A 242 14.71 -10.87 -22.37
N THR A 243 14.75 -9.56 -22.54
CA THR A 243 15.78 -8.87 -23.34
C THR A 243 16.56 -7.95 -22.41
N LEU A 244 17.83 -8.28 -22.17
CA LEU A 244 18.69 -7.55 -21.27
C LEU A 244 19.80 -6.83 -22.04
N GLY A 245 20.06 -5.57 -21.66
CA GLY A 245 21.18 -4.78 -22.13
C GLY A 245 22.50 -5.19 -21.51
N GLN A 246 23.53 -4.41 -21.80
CA GLN A 246 24.88 -4.65 -21.27
C GLN A 246 24.90 -4.46 -19.76
N PHE A 247 25.63 -5.34 -19.06
CA PHE A 247 26.02 -5.09 -17.68
C PHE A 247 26.88 -3.82 -17.62
N LEU A 248 26.50 -2.89 -16.76
CA LEU A 248 27.18 -1.60 -16.60
C LEU A 248 28.21 -1.66 -15.48
N GLU A 249 27.75 -1.99 -14.28
CA GLU A 249 28.54 -1.94 -13.05
C GLU A 249 27.79 -2.64 -11.92
N GLY A 250 28.49 -2.91 -10.82
CA GLY A 250 27.87 -3.40 -9.59
C GLY A 250 28.77 -4.32 -8.78
N THR A 251 28.79 -4.13 -7.46
CA THR A 251 29.60 -4.94 -6.54
C THR A 251 29.13 -6.39 -6.42
N ALA A 252 27.92 -6.73 -6.87
CA ALA A 252 27.42 -8.10 -6.91
C ALA A 252 27.93 -8.90 -8.12
N GLY A 253 28.56 -8.24 -9.10
CA GLY A 253 28.93 -8.83 -10.39
C GLY A 253 27.73 -9.20 -11.26
N ASP A 254 27.98 -9.80 -12.42
CA ASP A 254 26.96 -10.13 -13.40
C ASP A 254 26.53 -11.61 -13.33
N SER A 255 25.28 -11.86 -12.91
CA SER A 255 24.66 -13.18 -12.94
C SER A 255 23.30 -13.20 -13.69
N LEU A 256 23.03 -12.19 -14.53
CA LEU A 256 21.78 -12.07 -15.28
C LEU A 256 21.98 -12.08 -16.80
N THR A 257 23.13 -11.68 -17.33
CA THR A 257 23.35 -11.65 -18.79
C THR A 257 23.12 -13.01 -19.45
N VAL A 258 23.48 -14.11 -18.78
CA VAL A 258 23.25 -15.49 -19.28
C VAL A 258 21.76 -15.82 -19.47
N HIS A 259 20.88 -15.10 -18.80
CA HIS A 259 19.43 -15.27 -18.87
C HIS A 259 18.79 -14.42 -19.98
N SER A 260 19.55 -13.57 -20.66
CA SER A 260 19.04 -12.78 -21.78
C SER A 260 18.57 -13.69 -22.91
N ASN A 261 17.49 -13.29 -23.58
CA ASN A 261 16.79 -14.02 -24.63
C ASN A 261 16.13 -15.34 -24.18
N MET A 262 16.08 -15.64 -22.88
CA MET A 262 15.37 -16.81 -22.34
C MET A 262 13.91 -16.48 -22.01
N SER A 263 13.04 -17.47 -22.21
CA SER A 263 11.62 -17.41 -21.81
C SER A 263 11.47 -17.60 -20.30
N PHE A 264 10.43 -17.00 -19.73
CA PHE A 264 10.11 -17.20 -18.31
C PHE A 264 9.54 -18.61 -18.11
N SER A 265 9.85 -19.22 -16.98
CA SER A 265 9.40 -20.58 -16.62
C SER A 265 8.97 -20.66 -15.17
N THR A 266 7.96 -21.49 -14.94
CA THR A 266 7.34 -21.80 -13.64
C THR A 266 7.21 -23.31 -13.51
N HIS A 267 6.85 -23.82 -12.33
CA HIS A 267 6.76 -25.26 -12.12
C HIS A 267 5.68 -25.94 -12.97
N ASP A 268 4.62 -25.22 -13.37
CA ASP A 268 3.51 -25.70 -14.20
C ASP A 268 3.62 -25.31 -15.67
N GLN A 269 4.55 -24.43 -16.04
CA GLN A 269 4.84 -24.07 -17.42
C GLN A 269 6.35 -23.99 -17.66
N ASP A 270 6.87 -25.02 -18.31
CA ASP A 270 8.28 -25.19 -18.65
C ASP A 270 8.57 -24.58 -20.05
N ASN A 271 9.37 -23.52 -20.08
CA ASN A 271 9.85 -22.88 -21.29
C ASN A 271 11.39 -22.71 -21.26
N ASP A 272 12.09 -23.47 -20.41
CA ASP A 272 13.54 -23.34 -20.26
C ASP A 272 14.29 -24.03 -21.42
N ALA A 273 15.61 -23.81 -21.49
CA ALA A 273 16.44 -24.31 -22.59
C ALA A 273 16.99 -25.72 -22.32
N LYS A 274 16.59 -26.37 -21.23
CA LYS A 274 17.05 -27.69 -20.85
C LYS A 274 16.29 -28.74 -21.66
N SER A 275 17.00 -29.78 -22.10
CA SER A 275 16.40 -30.87 -22.87
C SER A 275 15.55 -31.81 -22.02
N GLU A 276 15.85 -31.95 -20.72
CA GLU A 276 15.15 -32.85 -19.81
C GLU A 276 15.02 -32.29 -18.39
N GLY A 277 13.80 -32.31 -17.87
CA GLY A 277 13.43 -31.83 -16.54
C GLY A 277 13.23 -30.32 -16.48
N ASN A 278 12.48 -29.86 -15.47
CA ASN A 278 12.00 -28.48 -15.36
C ASN A 278 12.85 -27.70 -14.33
N CYS A 279 13.59 -26.67 -14.77
CA CYS A 279 14.47 -25.89 -13.90
C CYS A 279 13.72 -25.21 -12.74
N ALA A 280 12.50 -24.70 -12.98
CA ALA A 280 11.68 -24.08 -11.95
C ALA A 280 11.33 -25.08 -10.83
N THR A 281 11.02 -26.32 -11.18
CA THR A 281 10.75 -27.40 -10.22
C THR A 281 12.02 -27.83 -9.48
N LEU A 282 13.15 -27.97 -10.19
CA LEU A 282 14.42 -28.40 -9.60
C LEU A 282 14.97 -27.38 -8.59
N TYR A 283 14.86 -26.09 -8.90
CA TYR A 283 15.46 -25.00 -8.11
C TYR A 283 14.42 -24.14 -7.36
N HIS A 284 13.19 -24.66 -7.23
CA HIS A 284 12.12 -24.11 -6.40
C HIS A 284 11.91 -22.59 -6.57
N GLY A 285 11.79 -22.14 -7.81
CA GLY A 285 11.56 -20.74 -8.13
C GLY A 285 10.84 -20.57 -9.46
N ALA A 286 10.80 -19.32 -9.95
CA ALA A 286 10.36 -19.01 -11.31
C ALA A 286 11.24 -17.91 -11.88
N TRP A 287 11.76 -18.14 -13.09
CA TRP A 287 12.79 -17.29 -13.67
C TRP A 287 12.89 -17.47 -15.18
N TRP A 288 13.71 -16.65 -15.82
CA TRP A 288 14.16 -16.84 -17.20
C TRP A 288 15.24 -17.91 -17.28
N TYR A 289 14.91 -19.15 -16.89
CA TYR A 289 15.87 -20.24 -16.81
C TYR A 289 16.44 -20.60 -18.19
N GLN A 290 17.75 -20.88 -18.23
CA GLN A 290 18.44 -21.47 -19.39
C GLN A 290 18.62 -22.98 -19.13
N SER A 291 19.76 -23.39 -18.56
CA SER A 291 20.02 -24.79 -18.14
C SER A 291 21.00 -24.82 -16.94
N CYS A 292 20.64 -24.35 -15.75
CA CYS A 292 19.38 -23.70 -15.40
C CYS A 292 19.56 -22.21 -15.09
N HIS A 293 20.50 -21.84 -14.21
CA HIS A 293 20.66 -20.43 -13.85
C HIS A 293 22.01 -20.05 -13.26
N ASN A 294 22.35 -18.76 -13.40
CA ASN A 294 23.34 -18.07 -12.57
C ASN A 294 22.68 -17.19 -11.49
N SER A 295 21.38 -16.88 -11.63
CA SER A 295 20.60 -16.14 -10.62
C SER A 295 19.23 -16.80 -10.39
N ASN A 296 18.76 -16.81 -9.14
CA ASN A 296 17.47 -17.40 -8.76
C ASN A 296 16.79 -16.55 -7.68
N LEU A 297 16.52 -15.28 -7.97
CA LEU A 297 16.05 -14.30 -6.97
C LEU A 297 14.63 -14.57 -6.46
N ASN A 298 13.90 -15.41 -7.18
CA ASN A 298 12.57 -15.91 -6.85
C ASN A 298 12.60 -17.31 -6.22
N GLY A 299 13.79 -17.83 -5.88
CA GLY A 299 13.96 -19.08 -5.15
C GLY A 299 13.48 -18.99 -3.70
N ARG A 300 13.72 -20.07 -2.97
CA ARG A 300 13.31 -20.23 -1.58
C ARG A 300 14.06 -19.27 -0.67
N TYR A 301 13.39 -18.76 0.36
CA TYR A 301 14.02 -17.93 1.37
C TYR A 301 14.76 -18.81 2.39
N LEU A 302 16.08 -18.99 2.24
CA LEU A 302 16.87 -19.98 3.01
C LEU A 302 17.81 -19.37 4.08
N PHE A 303 17.55 -18.13 4.50
CA PHE A 303 18.22 -17.50 5.65
C PHE A 303 19.76 -17.50 5.63
N GLY A 304 20.39 -17.13 4.51
CA GLY A 304 21.85 -17.06 4.38
C GLY A 304 22.43 -18.37 3.86
N SER A 305 23.49 -18.87 4.49
CA SER A 305 24.17 -20.10 4.07
C SER A 305 23.27 -21.32 4.18
N HIS A 306 23.20 -22.13 3.13
CA HIS A 306 22.34 -23.31 3.05
C HIS A 306 23.07 -24.51 2.41
N LYS A 307 22.55 -25.72 2.64
CA LYS A 307 23.18 -26.98 2.20
C LYS A 307 22.68 -27.47 0.84
N SER A 308 21.46 -27.11 0.48
CA SER A 308 20.85 -27.48 -0.80
C SER A 308 21.53 -26.73 -1.94
N TYR A 309 21.55 -27.33 -3.12
CA TYR A 309 22.24 -26.72 -4.26
C TYR A 309 21.31 -25.76 -4.98
N ALA A 310 21.64 -24.47 -4.96
CA ALA A 310 21.12 -23.44 -5.84
C ALA A 310 19.58 -23.17 -5.79
N ASP A 311 18.85 -23.68 -4.78
CA ASP A 311 17.40 -23.51 -4.63
C ASP A 311 16.96 -22.29 -3.78
N GLY A 312 17.92 -21.55 -3.22
CA GLY A 312 17.70 -20.28 -2.51
C GLY A 312 17.60 -19.01 -3.38
N ILE A 313 17.54 -17.83 -2.73
CA ILE A 313 17.66 -16.51 -3.37
C ILE A 313 19.13 -16.25 -3.72
N ASN A 314 19.59 -16.85 -4.82
CA ASN A 314 21.02 -16.93 -5.14
C ASN A 314 21.43 -15.96 -6.27
N TRP A 315 22.67 -15.48 -6.19
CA TRP A 315 23.35 -14.71 -7.24
C TRP A 315 24.80 -15.22 -7.34
N LEU A 316 25.14 -15.91 -8.44
CA LEU A 316 26.38 -16.69 -8.57
C LEU A 316 27.64 -15.88 -8.26
N THR A 317 27.79 -14.71 -8.90
CA THR A 317 28.98 -13.86 -8.77
C THR A 317 29.10 -13.16 -7.41
N GLY A 318 28.04 -13.19 -6.61
CA GLY A 318 28.01 -12.68 -5.24
C GLY A 318 28.13 -13.84 -4.23
N GLY A 319 26.99 -14.23 -3.65
CA GLY A 319 26.93 -15.29 -2.63
C GLY A 319 27.10 -16.72 -3.15
N GLY A 320 27.22 -16.93 -4.46
CA GLY A 320 27.29 -18.27 -5.05
C GLY A 320 25.97 -19.04 -4.96
N TYR A 321 26.04 -20.37 -5.08
CA TYR A 321 24.87 -21.26 -5.08
C TYR A 321 24.44 -21.76 -3.70
N TYR A 322 25.20 -21.45 -2.64
CA TYR A 322 24.97 -21.95 -1.27
C TYR A 322 24.69 -20.82 -0.28
N TYR A 323 24.30 -19.63 -0.78
CA TYR A 323 23.93 -18.48 0.04
C TYR A 323 22.68 -17.80 -0.52
N SER A 324 21.63 -17.73 0.31
CA SER A 324 20.38 -17.03 0.03
C SER A 324 20.39 -15.64 0.67
N TYR A 325 20.25 -14.60 -0.13
CA TYR A 325 20.22 -13.21 0.36
C TYR A 325 19.05 -12.93 1.31
N LYS A 326 19.23 -11.95 2.21
CA LYS A 326 18.22 -11.48 3.15
C LYS A 326 17.23 -10.54 2.48
N VAL A 327 17.74 -9.54 1.78
CA VAL A 327 16.93 -8.57 1.03
C VAL A 327 17.37 -8.59 -0.41
N VAL A 328 16.40 -8.64 -1.32
CA VAL A 328 16.62 -8.43 -2.75
C VAL A 328 15.52 -7.54 -3.28
N GLU A 329 15.89 -6.52 -4.06
CA GLU A 329 14.95 -5.67 -4.78
C GLU A 329 15.37 -5.58 -6.24
N MET A 330 14.44 -5.83 -7.15
CA MET A 330 14.64 -5.55 -8.58
C MET A 330 13.79 -4.35 -8.97
N LYS A 331 14.41 -3.39 -9.64
CA LYS A 331 13.78 -2.10 -9.95
C LYS A 331 14.21 -1.56 -11.31
N ILE A 332 13.28 -0.91 -11.99
CA ILE A 332 13.50 -0.30 -13.31
C ILE A 332 13.36 1.21 -13.26
N ARG A 333 14.08 1.91 -14.14
CA ARG A 333 13.96 3.36 -14.30
C ARG A 333 14.14 3.72 -15.77
N ALA A 334 13.37 4.70 -16.23
CA ALA A 334 13.59 5.27 -17.56
C ALA A 334 14.96 5.96 -17.58
N SER A 335 15.85 5.52 -18.49
CA SER A 335 17.16 6.12 -18.73
C SER A 335 17.04 7.40 -19.56
#